data_AF-A0A087TM95-F1
#
_entry.id   AF-A0A087TM95-F1
#
_cell.length_a   1.000
_cell.length_b   1.000
_cell.length_c   1.000
_cell.angle_alpha   90.00
_cell.angle_beta   90.00
_cell.angle_gamma   90.00
#
_symmetry.space_group_name_H-M   'P 1'
#
loop_
_entity.id
_entity.type
_entity.pdbx_description
1 polymer ?
#
loop_
_entity_poly.entity_id
_entity_poly.type
_entity_poly.pdbx_seq_one_letter_code
_entity_poly.pdbx_strand_id
1 'polypeptide(L)'
;MAACDAHYTFLYVDIGNFGKISDGGGFENSSLDQKLQNSYFLPSPAILTDSNKVLSFVFIEDEAFPLKTNMLCPFPGKLLPQNKTICNYHLSRARRCIENAFGILTSR
;
A
#
# COMPACT_ATOMS: atom_id res chain seq x y z
N MET A 1 10.01 -6.41 3.73
CA MET A 1 8.81 -5.68 3.25
C MET A 1 9.14 -5.06 1.90
N ALA A 2 8.18 -4.88 1.00
CA ALA A 2 8.42 -4.19 -0.27
C ALA A 2 7.15 -3.45 -0.73
N ALA A 3 7.36 -2.38 -1.51
CA ALA A 3 6.29 -1.65 -2.16
C ALA A 3 6.63 -1.41 -3.63
N CYS A 4 5.61 -1.42 -4.48
CA CYS A 4 5.76 -1.16 -5.92
C CYS A 4 4.68 -0.21 -6.42
N ASP A 5 4.91 0.35 -7.60
CA ASP A 5 3.91 1.11 -8.33
C ASP A 5 3.05 0.21 -9.24
N ALA A 6 2.14 0.85 -10.00
CA ALA A 6 1.28 0.18 -10.96
C ALA A 6 2.03 -0.38 -12.19
N HIS A 7 3.30 -0.02 -12.38
CA HIS A 7 4.16 -0.50 -13.46
C HIS A 7 5.05 -1.67 -13.01
N TYR A 8 4.76 -2.26 -11.85
CA TYR A 8 5.54 -3.35 -11.25
C TYR A 8 6.98 -2.94 -10.89
N THR A 9 7.24 -1.64 -10.74
CA THR A 9 8.55 -1.13 -10.34
C THR A 9 8.63 -1.09 -8.81
N PHE A 10 9.64 -1.74 -8.24
CA PHE A 10 9.90 -1.66 -6.80
C PHE A 10 10.33 -0.24 -6.42
N LEU A 11 9.52 0.43 -5.59
CA LEU A 11 9.81 1.75 -5.04
C LEU A 11 10.57 1.66 -3.71
N TYR A 12 10.36 0.55 -3.01
CA TYR A 12 10.95 0.29 -1.71
C TYR A 12 11.13 -1.21 -1.52
N VAL A 13 12.30 -1.59 -1.01
CA VAL A 13 12.60 -2.95 -0.60
C VAL A 13 13.34 -2.88 0.73
N ASP A 14 12.82 -3.58 1.72
CA ASP A 14 13.44 -3.79 3.02
C ASP A 14 13.72 -5.28 3.20
N ILE A 15 15.01 -5.62 3.18
CA ILE A 15 15.52 -6.98 3.27
C ILE A 15 16.03 -7.22 4.70
N GLY A 16 15.10 -7.49 5.61
CA GLY A 16 15.43 -8.05 6.92
C GLY A 16 14.66 -7.47 8.09
N ASN A 17 14.04 -8.38 8.86
CA ASN A 17 13.84 -8.23 10.29
C ASN A 17 13.99 -9.63 10.90
N PHE A 18 14.74 -9.78 11.99
CA PHE A 18 14.92 -11.10 12.62
C PHE A 18 13.56 -11.58 13.14
N GLY A 19 13.09 -12.71 12.59
CA GLY A 19 11.72 -13.20 12.73
C GLY A 19 11.22 -13.24 14.17
N LYS A 20 10.21 -12.39 14.44
CA LYS A 20 9.25 -12.37 15.57
C LYS A 20 8.35 -11.12 15.58
N ILE A 21 8.41 -10.28 14.55
CA ILE A 21 7.68 -9.00 14.50
C ILE A 21 6.54 -9.15 13.48
N SER A 22 5.34 -8.69 13.84
CA SER A 22 4.19 -8.66 12.91
C SER A 22 4.46 -7.72 11.73
N ASP A 23 3.75 -7.88 10.61
CA ASP A 23 3.93 -7.00 9.46
C ASP A 23 3.73 -5.52 9.82
N GLY A 24 2.69 -5.22 10.61
CA GLY A 24 2.44 -3.87 11.13
C GLY A 24 3.57 -3.34 12.03
N GLY A 25 4.08 -4.16 12.95
CA GLY A 25 5.21 -3.77 13.82
C GLY A 25 6.52 -3.62 13.05
N GLY A 26 6.72 -4.43 11.99
CA GLY A 26 7.86 -4.30 11.09
C GLY A 26 7.80 -3.01 10.30
N PHE A 27 6.59 -2.65 9.84
CA PHE A 27 6.35 -1.38 9.17
C PHE A 27 6.59 -0.17 10.06
N GLU A 28 6.01 -0.13 11.27
CA GLU A 28 6.15 1.01 12.18
C GLU A 28 7.61 1.32 12.56
N ASN A 29 8.49 0.33 12.51
CA ASN A 29 9.92 0.48 12.77
C ASN A 29 10.76 0.65 11.49
N SER A 30 10.13 0.69 10.31
CA SER A 30 10.82 0.77 9.03
C SER A 30 11.24 2.20 8.67
N SER A 31 12.25 2.31 7.80
CA SER A 31 12.63 3.58 7.18
C SER A 31 11.54 4.16 6.28
N LEU A 32 10.61 3.32 5.79
CA LEU A 32 9.46 3.78 5.01
C LEU A 32 8.47 4.53 5.90
N ASP A 33 8.18 4.04 7.11
CA ASP A 33 7.25 4.72 8.01
C ASP A 33 7.77 6.10 8.43
N GLN A 34 9.05 6.18 8.81
CA GLN A 34 9.70 7.45 9.16
C GLN A 34 9.63 8.46 8.01
N LYS A 35 9.76 8.01 6.76
CA LYS A 35 9.61 8.87 5.58
C LYS A 35 8.16 9.29 5.37
N LEU A 36 7.20 8.38 5.58
CA LEU A 36 5.77 8.68 5.40
C LEU A 36 5.20 9.64 6.44
N GLN A 37 5.81 9.73 7.61
CA GLN A 37 5.49 10.77 8.60
C GLN A 37 5.89 12.17 8.10
N ASN A 38 6.80 12.27 7.13
CA ASN A 38 7.17 13.51 6.47
C ASN A 38 6.34 13.70 5.18
N SER A 39 5.50 14.74 5.14
CA SER A 39 4.54 14.98 4.05
C SER A 39 5.17 15.18 2.66
N TYR A 40 6.47 15.48 2.57
CA TYR A 40 7.18 15.69 1.31
C TYR A 40 7.64 14.40 0.61
N PHE A 41 7.50 13.24 1.26
CA PHE A 41 7.94 11.97 0.67
C PHE A 41 7.05 11.52 -0.49
N LEU A 42 5.77 11.87 -0.45
CA LEU A 42 4.83 11.59 -1.53
C LEU A 42 4.70 12.80 -2.45
N PRO A 43 4.39 12.58 -3.74
CA PRO A 43 4.05 13.67 -4.64
C PRO A 43 2.87 14.48 -4.09
N SER A 44 2.85 15.77 -4.41
CA SER A 44 1.70 16.62 -4.08
C SER A 44 0.41 16.04 -4.69
N PRO A 45 -0.74 16.24 -4.02
CA PRO A 45 -2.03 15.81 -4.55
C PRO A 45 -2.25 16.26 -5.99
N ALA A 46 -2.79 15.36 -6.82
CA ALA A 46 -2.98 15.59 -8.24
C ALA A 46 -4.45 15.44 -8.63
N ILE A 47 -4.83 16.07 -9.74
CA ILE A 47 -6.17 15.90 -10.33
C ILE A 47 -6.26 14.47 -10.87
N LEU A 48 -7.27 13.73 -10.42
CA LEU A 48 -7.55 12.39 -10.94
C LEU A 48 -7.98 12.50 -12.41
N THR A 49 -7.37 11.67 -13.27
CA THR A 49 -7.70 11.57 -14.69
C THR A 49 -9.22 11.43 -14.88
N ASP A 50 -9.76 12.17 -15.84
CA ASP A 50 -11.20 12.22 -16.17
C ASP A 50 -12.11 12.72 -15.03
N SER A 51 -11.57 13.46 -14.06
CA SER A 51 -12.37 14.10 -13.02
C SER A 51 -11.80 15.45 -12.57
N ASN A 52 -12.60 16.24 -11.86
CA ASN A 52 -12.16 17.49 -11.22
C ASN A 52 -11.75 17.30 -9.75
N LYS A 53 -11.58 16.05 -9.29
CA LYS A 53 -11.21 15.73 -7.91
C LYS A 53 -9.69 15.73 -7.78
N VAL A 54 -9.20 16.49 -6.81
CA VAL A 54 -7.80 16.43 -6.36
C VAL A 54 -7.68 15.32 -5.31
N LEU A 55 -6.79 14.36 -5.55
CA LEU A 55 -6.55 13.23 -4.64
C LEU A 55 -5.07 13.14 -4.27
N SER A 56 -4.82 12.74 -3.02
CA SER A 56 -3.49 12.45 -2.52
C SER A 56 -3.00 11.09 -3.02
N PHE A 57 -1.70 10.96 -3.21
CA PHE A 57 -1.05 9.66 -3.36
C PHE A 57 -1.07 8.92 -2.02
N VAL A 58 -1.28 7.61 -2.06
CA VAL A 58 -1.37 6.76 -0.87
C VAL A 58 -0.75 5.39 -1.17
N PHE A 59 -0.22 4.73 -0.13
CA PHE A 59 0.12 3.31 -0.18
C PHE A 59 -1.12 2.46 0.09
N ILE A 60 -1.17 1.28 -0.52
CA ILE A 60 -2.24 0.30 -0.32
C ILE A 60 -1.68 -0.86 0.47
N GLU A 61 -2.23 -1.09 1.66
CA GLU A 61 -1.72 -2.05 2.63
C GLU A 61 -2.74 -3.17 2.90
N ASP A 62 -2.30 -4.19 3.63
CA ASP A 62 -3.21 -5.21 4.16
C ASP A 62 -3.84 -4.79 5.50
N GLU A 63 -4.84 -5.54 5.97
CA GLU A 63 -5.58 -5.27 7.22
C GLU A 63 -4.67 -5.27 8.46
N ALA A 64 -3.49 -5.89 8.40
CA ALA A 64 -2.52 -5.93 9.50
C ALA A 64 -1.78 -4.61 9.75
N PHE A 65 -1.94 -3.61 8.88
CA PHE A 65 -1.25 -2.32 8.97
C PHE A 65 -2.12 -1.25 9.63
N PRO A 66 -1.51 -0.35 10.42
CA PRO A 66 -2.24 0.77 11.02
C PRO A 66 -2.74 1.74 9.94
N LEU A 67 -3.97 2.25 10.11
CA LEU A 67 -4.52 3.27 9.22
C LEU A 67 -3.78 4.60 9.44
N LYS A 68 -3.09 5.09 8.41
CA LYS A 68 -2.40 6.40 8.40
C LYS A 68 -2.95 7.27 7.27
N THR A 69 -2.73 8.58 7.34
CA THR A 69 -3.24 9.56 6.34
C THR A 69 -2.83 9.24 4.91
N ASN A 70 -1.67 8.62 4.74
CA ASN A 70 -1.06 8.30 3.45
C ASN A 70 -1.23 6.80 3.09
N MET A 71 -2.15 6.09 3.74
CA MET A 71 -2.36 4.65 3.59
C MET A 71 -3.83 4.30 3.47
N LEU A 72 -4.13 3.30 2.65
CA LEU A 72 -5.45 2.70 2.53
C LEU A 72 -5.38 1.22 2.89
N CYS A 73 -6.15 0.83 3.91
CA CYS A 73 -6.36 -0.55 4.30
C CYS A 73 -7.79 -0.98 3.92
N PRO A 74 -8.04 -2.28 3.66
CA PRO A 74 -9.38 -2.81 3.50
C PRO A 74 -10.27 -2.47 4.70
N PHE A 75 -11.57 -2.27 4.46
CA PHE A 75 -12.55 -2.19 5.53
C PHE A 75 -12.57 -3.53 6.30
N PRO A 76 -12.45 -3.50 7.64
CA PRO A 76 -12.38 -4.72 8.44
C PRO A 76 -13.74 -5.39 8.62
N GLY A 77 -13.74 -6.70 8.86
CA GLY A 77 -14.92 -7.48 9.23
C GLY A 77 -15.59 -8.26 8.09
N LYS A 78 -16.61 -9.03 8.46
CA LYS A 78 -17.41 -9.87 7.54
C LYS A 78 -18.78 -9.23 7.28
N LEU A 79 -19.42 -9.58 6.16
CA LEU A 79 -20.75 -9.09 5.76
C LEU A 79 -20.80 -7.56 5.59
N LEU A 80 -19.85 -7.02 4.82
CA LEU A 80 -19.75 -5.59 4.54
C LEU A 80 -20.86 -5.13 3.57
N PRO A 81 -21.38 -3.89 3.73
CA PRO A 81 -22.21 -3.25 2.73
C PRO A 81 -21.55 -3.26 1.35
N GLN A 82 -22.37 -3.29 0.30
CA GLN A 82 -21.91 -3.47 -1.08
C GLN A 82 -20.79 -2.50 -1.50
N ASN A 83 -20.91 -1.22 -1.14
CA ASN A 83 -19.89 -0.20 -1.45
C ASN A 83 -18.51 -0.50 -0.81
N LYS A 84 -18.48 -1.01 0.43
CA LYS A 84 -17.24 -1.39 1.11
C LYS A 84 -16.64 -2.66 0.50
N THR A 85 -17.48 -3.63 0.14
CA THR A 85 -17.04 -4.85 -0.56
C THR A 85 -16.43 -4.52 -1.92
N ILE A 86 -17.03 -3.61 -2.69
CA ILE A 86 -16.48 -3.11 -3.96
C ILE A 86 -15.13 -2.42 -3.72
N CYS A 87 -15.02 -1.55 -2.72
CA CYS A 87 -13.76 -0.89 -2.38
C CYS A 87 -12.67 -1.92 -2.03
N ASN A 88 -12.95 -2.88 -1.14
CA ASN A 88 -12.01 -3.94 -0.76
C ASN A 88 -11.58 -4.79 -1.96
N TYR A 89 -12.49 -5.07 -2.90
CA TYR A 89 -12.17 -5.78 -4.14
C TYR A 89 -11.15 -4.99 -5.00
N HIS A 90 -11.34 -3.67 -5.16
CA HIS A 90 -10.39 -2.83 -5.88
C HIS A 90 -9.03 -2.73 -5.18
N LEU A 91 -9.01 -2.61 -3.84
CA LEU A 91 -7.76 -2.62 -3.07
C LEU A 91 -7.01 -3.96 -3.21
N SER A 92 -7.73 -5.09 -3.14
CA SER A 92 -7.14 -6.41 -3.35
C SER A 92 -6.55 -6.55 -4.76
N ARG A 93 -7.25 -6.05 -5.79
CA ARG A 93 -6.74 -6.02 -7.17
C ARG A 93 -5.48 -5.16 -7.30
N ALA A 94 -5.41 -4.01 -6.64
CA ALA A 94 -4.24 -3.15 -6.67
C ALA A 94 -3.04 -3.79 -5.96
N ARG A 95 -3.26 -4.49 -4.83
CA ARG A 95 -2.19 -5.22 -4.13
C ARG A 95 -1.56 -6.33 -4.96
N ARG A 96 -2.28 -6.92 -5.92
CA ARG A 96 -1.67 -7.90 -6.85
C ARG A 96 -0.49 -7.33 -7.65
N CYS A 97 -0.33 -6.02 -7.73
CA CYS A 97 0.84 -5.42 -8.35
C CYS A 97 2.15 -5.86 -7.68
N ILE A 98 2.22 -5.91 -6.34
CA ILE A 98 3.46 -6.31 -5.66
C ILE A 98 3.74 -7.81 -5.85
N GLU A 99 2.70 -8.65 -5.82
CA GLU A 99 2.80 -10.09 -6.10
C GLU A 99 3.31 -10.34 -7.52
N ASN A 100 2.74 -9.63 -8.51
CA ASN A 100 3.15 -9.71 -9.90
C ASN A 100 4.58 -9.19 -10.11
N ALA A 101 4.98 -8.13 -9.43
CA ALA A 101 6.35 -7.60 -9.50
C ALA A 101 7.37 -8.66 -9.05
N PHE A 102 7.10 -9.36 -7.93
CA PHE A 102 7.91 -10.50 -7.52
C PHE A 102 7.82 -11.68 -8.49
N GLY A 103 6.66 -11.95 -9.05
CA GLY A 103 6.47 -12.96 -10.11
C GLY A 103 7.35 -12.69 -11.34
N ILE A 104 7.38 -11.45 -11.83
CA ILE A 104 8.25 -11.01 -12.93
C ILE A 104 9.73 -11.16 -12.54
N LEU A 105 10.11 -10.71 -11.35
CA LEU A 105 11.49 -10.82 -10.85
C LEU A 105 12.00 -12.27 -10.80
N THR A 106 11.11 -13.22 -10.50
CA THR A 106 11.44 -14.64 -10.35
C THR A 106 11.21 -15.46 -11.61
N SER A 107 10.52 -14.91 -12.61
CA SER A 107 10.33 -15.54 -13.90
C SER A 107 11.67 -15.69 -14.63
N ARG A 108 12.00 -16.93 -14.99
CA ARG A 108 13.15 -17.30 -15.80
C ARG A 108 12.66 -17.95 -17.08
#